data_AF-A0A950PI64-F1
#
_entry.id   AF-A0A950PI64-F1
#
_cell.length_a   1.000
_cell.length_b   1.000
_cell.length_c   1.000
_cell.angle_alpha   90.00
_cell.angle_beta   90.00
_cell.angle_gamma   90.00
#
_symmetry.space_group_name_H-M   'P 1'
#
loop_
_entity.id
_entity.type
_entity.pdbx_description
1 polymer ?
#
loop_
_entity_poly.entity_id
_entity_poly.type
_entity_poly.pdbx_seq_one_letter_code
_entity_poly.pdbx_strand_id
1 'polypeptide(L)'
;MARKPVRRCGTCSARLPRDAGPNRRYCNSACRSKHWRRVQRRDSIIERAVDRSLDLMRGGGELYALGLCPVCGWSVSIRKRTDAVYCSKQCRTRAWRMRGQLAEQGRDASERPSR
;
A
#
# COMPACT_ATOMS: atom_id res chain seq x y z
N MET A 1 33.36 -20.44 -37.12
CA MET A 1 33.52 -19.54 -35.95
C MET A 1 32.15 -19.25 -35.35
N ALA A 2 31.91 -19.59 -34.07
CA ALA A 2 30.63 -19.33 -33.42
C ALA A 2 30.46 -17.82 -33.14
N ARG A 3 29.37 -17.20 -33.62
CA ARG A 3 29.02 -15.82 -33.26
C ARG A 3 28.75 -15.75 -31.75
N LYS A 4 29.54 -14.96 -31.02
CA LYS A 4 29.25 -14.68 -29.60
C LYS A 4 27.85 -14.03 -29.50
N PRO A 5 26.95 -14.52 -28.64
CA PRO A 5 25.62 -13.95 -28.50
C PRO A 5 25.72 -12.50 -28.06
N VAL A 6 25.04 -11.61 -28.78
CA VAL A 6 24.99 -10.18 -28.44
C VAL A 6 24.19 -10.02 -27.16
N ARG A 7 24.85 -9.68 -26.06
CA ARG A 7 24.18 -9.44 -24.78
C ARG A 7 23.34 -8.16 -24.86
N ARG A 8 22.17 -8.19 -24.24
CA ARG A 8 21.18 -7.09 -24.25
C ARG A 8 20.90 -6.58 -22.85
N CYS A 9 20.51 -5.31 -22.77
CA CYS A 9 20.09 -4.66 -21.54
C CYS A 9 18.79 -5.29 -21.02
N GLY A 10 18.75 -5.65 -19.73
CA GLY A 10 17.55 -6.23 -19.11
C GLY A 10 16.36 -5.28 -18.98
N THR A 11 16.54 -3.98 -19.24
CA THR A 11 15.47 -2.98 -19.12
C THR A 11 14.94 -2.50 -20.47
N CYS A 12 15.83 -2.19 -21.43
CA CYS A 12 15.48 -1.57 -22.71
C CYS A 12 15.84 -2.41 -23.93
N SER A 13 16.31 -3.64 -23.74
CA SER A 13 16.73 -4.60 -24.79
C SER A 13 17.80 -4.12 -25.80
N ALA A 14 18.34 -2.91 -25.61
CA ALA A 14 19.46 -2.37 -26.37
C ALA A 14 20.72 -3.24 -26.20
N ARG A 15 21.60 -3.23 -27.21
CA ARG A 15 22.87 -3.95 -27.16
C ARG A 15 23.75 -3.40 -26.03
N LEU A 16 24.37 -4.28 -25.26
CA LEU A 16 25.36 -3.88 -24.27
C LEU A 16 26.65 -3.43 -24.97
N PRO A 17 27.43 -2.51 -24.36
CA PRO A 17 28.75 -2.14 -24.86
C PRO A 17 29.63 -3.38 -25.10
N ARG A 18 30.46 -3.35 -26.14
CA ARG A 18 31.34 -4.49 -26.48
C ARG A 18 32.31 -4.82 -25.35
N ASP A 19 32.71 -3.78 -24.61
CA ASP A 19 33.70 -3.84 -23.52
C ASP A 19 33.02 -4.03 -22.15
N ALA A 20 31.71 -4.31 -22.15
CA ALA A 20 30.96 -4.57 -20.93
C ALA A 20 31.40 -5.89 -20.29
N GLY A 21 31.92 -5.81 -19.06
CA GLY A 21 32.26 -6.97 -18.24
C GLY A 21 31.12 -8.01 -18.18
N PRO A 22 31.43 -9.30 -17.94
CA PRO A 22 30.51 -10.44 -18.10
C PRO A 22 29.20 -10.28 -17.32
N ASN A 23 29.25 -9.66 -16.14
CA ASN A 23 28.11 -9.48 -15.24
C ASN A 23 27.29 -8.20 -15.50
N ARG A 24 27.64 -7.37 -16.49
CA ARG A 24 26.91 -6.14 -16.76
C ARG A 24 25.52 -6.46 -17.33
N ARG A 25 24.48 -6.10 -16.59
CA ARG A 25 23.05 -6.32 -16.95
C ARG A 25 22.38 -5.14 -17.68
N TYR A 26 22.92 -3.93 -17.54
CA TYR A 26 22.30 -2.70 -18.06
C TYR A 26 23.24 -1.93 -18.98
N CYS A 27 22.69 -1.30 -20.01
CA CYS A 27 23.47 -0.49 -20.95
C CYS A 27 24.11 0.73 -20.25
N ASN A 28 23.37 1.41 -19.38
CA ASN A 28 23.82 2.61 -18.66
C ASN A 28 23.19 2.73 -17.25
N SER A 29 23.61 3.77 -16.51
CA SER A 29 23.08 4.13 -15.19
C SER A 29 21.57 4.40 -15.24
N ALA A 30 21.06 5.03 -16.29
CA ALA A 30 19.63 5.30 -16.43
C ALA A 30 18.78 4.01 -16.43
N CYS A 31 19.21 2.97 -17.17
CA CYS A 31 18.52 1.67 -17.18
C CYS A 31 18.63 0.92 -15.85
N ARG A 32 19.76 1.08 -15.13
CA ARG A 32 19.95 0.55 -13.78
C ARG A 32 18.99 1.24 -12.80
N SER A 33 18.92 2.56 -12.80
CA SER A 33 18.02 3.34 -11.95
C SER A 33 16.56 3.06 -12.26
N LYS A 34 16.20 2.91 -13.54
CA LYS A 34 14.84 2.54 -13.96
C LYS A 34 14.45 1.15 -13.45
N HIS A 35 15.36 0.19 -13.52
CA HIS A 35 15.13 -1.14 -12.95
C HIS A 35 14.99 -1.07 -11.42
N TRP A 36 15.89 -0.37 -10.73
CA TRP A 36 15.82 -0.19 -9.28
C TRP A 36 14.47 0.41 -8.84
N ARG A 37 14.01 1.50 -9.49
CA ARG A 37 12.70 2.10 -9.20
C ARG A 37 11.54 1.13 -9.44
N ARG A 38 11.64 0.26 -10.45
CA ARG A 38 10.62 -0.77 -10.72
C ARG A 38 10.60 -1.82 -9.61
N VAL A 39 11.77 -2.31 -9.19
CA VAL A 39 11.91 -3.28 -8.10
C VAL A 39 11.40 -2.69 -6.79
N GLN A 40 11.85 -1.49 -6.42
CA GLN A 40 11.37 -0.76 -5.24
C GLN A 40 9.86 -0.52 -5.25
N ARG A 41 9.29 -0.17 -6.41
CA ARG A 41 7.83 -0.06 -6.55
C ARG A 41 7.14 -1.41 -6.30
N ARG A 42 7.70 -2.51 -6.79
CA ARG A 42 7.14 -3.84 -6.56
C ARG A 42 7.20 -4.21 -5.09
N ASP A 43 8.36 -4.00 -4.46
CA ASP A 43 8.59 -4.36 -3.06
C ASP A 43 7.67 -3.53 -2.15
N SER A 44 7.56 -2.22 -2.36
CA SER A 44 6.62 -1.37 -1.63
C SER A 44 5.14 -1.73 -1.83
N ILE A 45 4.75 -2.26 -3.00
CA ILE A 45 3.38 -2.78 -3.21
C ILE A 45 3.16 -4.04 -2.38
N ILE A 46 4.14 -4.95 -2.35
CA ILE A 46 4.08 -6.20 -1.59
C ILE A 46 4.05 -5.90 -0.10
N GLU A 47 4.94 -5.05 0.40
CA GLU A 47 4.99 -4.63 1.81
C GLU A 47 3.64 -4.08 2.27
N ARG A 48 3.05 -3.13 1.52
CA ARG A 48 1.72 -2.59 1.84
C ARG A 48 0.61 -3.65 1.84
N ALA A 49 0.69 -4.64 0.95
CA ALA A 49 -0.29 -5.72 0.91
C ALA A 49 -0.14 -6.64 2.13
N VAL A 50 1.09 -6.92 2.55
CA VAL A 50 1.39 -7.70 3.76
C VAL A 50 0.94 -6.96 5.00
N ASP A 51 1.28 -5.67 5.16
CA ASP A 51 0.86 -4.84 6.30
C ASP A 51 -0.67 -4.84 6.43
N ARG A 52 -1.37 -4.59 5.32
CA ARG A 52 -2.84 -4.65 5.30
C ARG A 52 -3.38 -6.03 5.72
N SER A 53 -2.73 -7.10 5.29
CA SER A 53 -3.15 -8.47 5.64
C SER A 53 -2.90 -8.78 7.12
N LEU A 54 -1.78 -8.31 7.66
CA LEU A 54 -1.46 -8.45 9.09
C LEU A 54 -2.42 -7.64 9.96
N ASP A 55 -2.78 -6.43 9.54
CA ASP A 55 -3.78 -5.61 10.23
C ASP A 55 -5.13 -6.32 10.28
N LEU A 56 -5.58 -6.91 9.17
CA LEU A 56 -6.79 -7.75 9.13
C LEU A 56 -6.70 -8.93 10.11
N MET A 57 -5.58 -9.67 10.09
CA MET A 57 -5.36 -10.86 10.95
C MET A 57 -5.29 -10.50 12.44
N ARG A 58 -4.73 -9.35 12.80
CA ARG A 58 -4.64 -8.84 14.18
C ARG A 58 -5.96 -8.31 14.72
N GLY A 59 -7.07 -8.42 13.97
CA GLY A 59 -8.35 -7.83 14.32
C GLY A 59 -8.38 -6.31 14.16
N GLY A 60 -7.32 -5.71 13.61
CA GLY A 60 -7.26 -4.32 13.16
C GLY A 60 -7.89 -4.12 11.78
N GLY A 61 -8.55 -5.15 11.25
CA GLY A 61 -9.33 -5.05 10.02
C GLY A 61 -10.51 -4.11 10.23
N GLU A 62 -10.28 -2.83 9.96
CA GLU A 62 -11.34 -1.86 9.76
C GLU A 62 -12.34 -2.53 8.82
N LEU A 63 -13.59 -2.75 9.28
CA LEU A 63 -14.67 -3.36 8.48
C LEU A 63 -14.68 -2.82 7.03
N TYR A 64 -14.26 -1.57 6.86
CA TYR A 64 -14.01 -0.91 5.59
C TYR A 64 -13.08 -1.65 4.62
N ALA A 65 -11.99 -2.26 5.08
CA ALA A 65 -11.08 -3.06 4.25
C ALA A 65 -11.76 -4.29 3.63
N LEU A 66 -12.84 -4.78 4.26
CA LEU A 66 -13.70 -5.85 3.76
C LEU A 66 -14.91 -5.29 2.96
N GLY A 67 -14.93 -3.99 2.67
CA GLY A 67 -16.06 -3.31 2.05
C GLY A 67 -17.28 -3.18 2.97
N LEU A 68 -17.11 -3.36 4.28
CA LEU A 68 -18.16 -3.24 5.29
C LEU A 68 -18.09 -1.87 5.98
N CYS A 69 -19.23 -1.36 6.44
CA CYS A 69 -19.30 -0.10 7.15
C CYS A 69 -18.70 -0.27 8.56
N PRO A 70 -17.75 0.57 9.00
CA PRO A 70 -17.15 0.46 10.34
C PRO A 70 -18.12 0.80 11.49
N VAL A 71 -19.29 1.35 11.18
CA VAL A 71 -20.29 1.77 12.17
C VAL A 71 -21.40 0.75 12.38
N CYS A 72 -21.78 0.04 11.33
CA CYS A 72 -22.93 -0.88 11.38
C CYS A 72 -22.65 -2.26 10.77
N GLY A 73 -21.45 -2.51 10.24
CA GLY A 73 -21.06 -3.79 9.67
C GLY A 73 -21.68 -4.13 8.30
N TRP A 74 -22.59 -3.32 7.77
CA TRP A 74 -23.20 -3.56 6.45
C TRP A 74 -22.30 -3.18 5.28
N SER A 75 -22.41 -3.91 4.18
CA SER A 75 -21.65 -3.65 2.95
C SER A 75 -21.85 -2.21 2.44
N VAL A 76 -20.76 -1.54 2.11
CA VAL A 76 -20.79 -0.29 1.34
C VAL A 76 -21.13 -0.63 -0.10
N SER A 77 -22.19 -0.01 -0.64
CA SER A 77 -22.69 -0.38 -1.96
C SER A 77 -21.67 -0.11 -3.08
N ILE A 78 -21.58 -1.05 -4.04
CA ILE A 78 -20.70 -0.97 -5.22
C ILE A 78 -21.00 0.25 -6.10
N ARG A 79 -22.24 0.80 -6.02
CA ARG A 79 -22.66 2.00 -6.75
C ARG A 79 -22.06 3.30 -6.20
N LYS A 80 -21.43 3.27 -5.02
CA LYS A 80 -20.72 4.43 -4.48
C LYS A 80 -19.30 4.50 -5.07
N ARG A 81 -18.67 5.66 -4.90
CA ARG A 81 -17.25 5.81 -5.23
C ARG A 81 -16.41 4.75 -4.52
N THR A 82 -15.33 4.32 -5.19
CA THR A 82 -14.39 3.29 -4.71
C THR A 82 -13.78 3.59 -3.34
N ASP A 83 -13.71 4.86 -2.95
CA ASP A 83 -13.18 5.35 -1.67
C ASP A 83 -14.26 5.61 -0.61
N ALA A 84 -15.50 5.18 -0.83
CA ALA A 84 -16.56 5.36 0.14
C ALA A 84 -16.38 4.44 1.36
N VAL A 85 -16.20 5.05 2.54
CA VAL A 85 -16.01 4.31 3.80
C VAL A 85 -17.32 3.89 4.48
N TYR A 86 -18.41 4.63 4.25
CA TYR A 86 -19.67 4.46 4.99
C TYR A 86 -20.85 4.09 4.08
N CYS A 87 -21.70 3.17 4.55
CA CYS A 87 -22.90 2.74 3.83
C CYS A 87 -23.94 3.87 3.66
N SER A 88 -23.99 4.86 4.55
CA SER A 88 -24.96 5.97 4.50
C SER A 88 -24.42 7.27 5.10
N LYS A 89 -25.10 8.41 4.82
CA LYS A 89 -24.81 9.70 5.46
C LYS A 89 -24.99 9.62 6.99
N GLN A 90 -25.99 8.88 7.46
CA GLN A 90 -26.24 8.68 8.90
C GLN A 90 -25.06 7.98 9.59
N CYS A 91 -24.51 6.92 8.99
CA CYS A 91 -23.32 6.24 9.54
C CYS A 91 -22.10 7.16 9.56
N ARG A 92 -21.91 8.01 8.55
CA ARG A 92 -20.85 9.03 8.55
C ARG A 92 -20.99 9.98 9.75
N THR A 93 -22.21 10.50 10.01
CA THR A 93 -22.47 11.38 11.14
C THR A 93 -22.27 10.67 12.49
N ARG A 94 -22.70 9.40 12.60
CA ARG A 94 -22.51 8.59 13.82
C ARG A 94 -21.02 8.35 14.11
N ALA A 95 -20.22 8.04 13.10
CA ALA A 95 -18.77 7.91 13.25
C ALA A 95 -18.12 9.22 13.72
N TRP A 96 -18.57 10.37 13.21
CA TRP A 96 -18.10 11.68 13.66
C TRP A 96 -18.42 11.92 15.15
N ARG A 97 -19.65 11.62 15.59
CA ARG A 97 -20.04 11.75 17.00
C ARG A 97 -19.26 10.82 17.92
N MET A 98 -19.04 9.56 17.52
CA MET A 98 -18.24 8.60 18.30
C MET A 98 -16.80 9.08 18.50
N ARG A 99 -16.18 9.66 17.47
CA ARG A 99 -14.83 10.26 17.61
C ARG A 99 -14.80 11.42 18.60
N GLY A 100 -15.86 12.24 18.63
CA GLY A 100 -16.00 13.30 19.62
C GLY A 100 -16.09 12.75 21.05
N GLN A 101 -16.94 11.74 21.26
CA GLN A 101 -17.11 11.10 22.58
C GLN A 101 -15.83 10.40 23.07
N LEU A 102 -15.11 9.71 22.18
CA LEU A 102 -13.83 9.07 22.53
C LEU A 102 -12.76 10.11 22.87
N ALA A 103 -12.73 11.25 22.17
CA ALA A 103 -11.80 12.34 22.46
C ALA A 103 -12.10 13.01 23.82
N GLU A 104 -13.38 13.12 24.19
CA GLU A 104 -13.83 13.63 25.49
C GLU A 104 -13.52 12.64 26.62
N GLN A 105 -13.86 11.36 26.45
CA GLN A 105 -13.49 10.29 27.39
C GLN A 105 -11.98 10.16 27.60
N GLY A 106 -11.17 10.38 26.55
CA GLY A 106 -9.72 10.40 26.65
C GLY A 106 -9.19 11.58 27.49
N ARG A 107 -9.87 12.73 27.45
CA ARG A 107 -9.55 13.89 28.29
C ARG A 107 -9.93 13.64 29.75
N ASP A 108 -11.14 13.13 29.99
CA ASP A 108 -11.62 12.77 31.33
C ASP A 108 -10.72 11.70 31.98
N ALA A 109 -10.23 10.73 31.19
CA ALA A 109 -9.31 9.70 31.67
C ALA A 109 -7.93 10.27 32.07
N SER A 110 -7.45 11.31 31.39
CA SER A 110 -6.21 12.00 31.75
C SER A 110 -6.34 12.95 32.95
N GLU A 111 -7.56 13.35 33.32
CA GLU A 111 -7.82 14.28 34.43
C GLU A 111 -8.11 13.57 35.77
N ARG A 112 -8.22 12.24 35.81
CA ARG A 112 -8.42 11.48 37.05
C ARG A 112 -7.11 11.43 37.87
N PRO A 113 -7.01 12.06 39.06
CA PRO A 113 -5.83 11.96 39.89
C PRO A 113 -5.76 10.56 40.51
N SER A 114 -4.62 9.90 40.35
CA SER A 114 -4.28 8.65 41.03
C SER A 114 -4.36 8.86 42.55
N ARG A 115 -5.35 8.25 43.19
CA ARG A 115 -5.45 8.19 44.67
C ARG A 115 -4.55 7.11 45.23
#